data_AF-A0A6S6XD43-F1
#
_entry.id   AF-A0A6S6XD43-F1
#
_cell.length_a   1.000
_cell.length_b   1.000
_cell.length_c   1.000
_cell.angle_alpha   90.00
_cell.angle_beta   90.00
_cell.angle_gamma   90.00
#
_symmetry.space_group_name_H-M   'P 1'
#
loop_
_entity.id
_entity.type
_entity.pdbx_description
1 polymer ?
#
loop_
_entity_poly.entity_id
_entity_poly.type
_entity_poly.pdbx_seq_one_letter_code
_entity_poly.pdbx_strand_id
1 'polypeptide(L)'
;MKKKITAFFAAAILLFAAGCSTQTSSSAAANSSSSVSSSSYQTTDYLPLGSIVTLVDSSNKIMISGYASKDSDGSVWDYCGILYPDGYTDASKLYRFNRSQVNSIVSDGYTNDDMKAWLSQIKNRMQARG
;
A
#
# COMPACT_ATOMS: atom_id res chain seq x y z
N MET A 1 -32.48 -23.08 -30.21
CA MET A 1 -32.12 -24.52 -30.18
C MET A 1 -31.17 -24.74 -29.01
N LYS A 2 -31.57 -25.55 -28.02
CA LYS A 2 -30.85 -25.77 -26.76
C LYS A 2 -29.96 -27.00 -26.93
N LYS A 3 -28.66 -26.93 -26.60
CA LYS A 3 -27.83 -28.11 -26.37
C LYS A 3 -27.08 -27.93 -25.05
N LYS A 4 -27.61 -28.60 -24.03
CA LYS A 4 -26.98 -28.80 -22.72
C LYS A 4 -25.94 -29.91 -22.90
N ILE A 5 -24.74 -29.72 -22.37
CA ILE A 5 -23.77 -30.80 -22.18
C ILE A 5 -23.54 -30.90 -20.68
N THR A 6 -24.05 -31.98 -20.11
CA THR A 6 -23.80 -32.42 -18.75
C THR A 6 -22.83 -33.59 -18.86
N ALA A 7 -21.67 -33.50 -18.22
CA ALA A 7 -20.81 -34.65 -17.99
C ALA A 7 -20.38 -34.65 -16.52
N PHE A 8 -20.99 -35.58 -15.80
CA PHE A 8 -20.56 -36.09 -14.51
C PHE A 8 -19.16 -36.73 -14.68
N PHE A 9 -18.19 -36.32 -13.87
CA PHE A 9 -17.06 -37.18 -13.51
C PHE A 9 -17.08 -37.34 -12.00
N ALA A 10 -17.53 -38.53 -11.60
CA ALA A 10 -17.55 -39.00 -10.23
C ALA A 10 -16.20 -39.62 -9.87
N ALA A 11 -15.79 -39.37 -8.62
CA ALA A 11 -14.95 -40.22 -7.75
C ALA A 11 -13.50 -40.50 -8.24
N ALA A 12 -12.50 -40.73 -7.40
CA ALA A 12 -12.43 -41.04 -6.00
C ALA A 12 -11.01 -40.73 -5.49
N ILE A 13 -10.93 -40.27 -4.25
CA ILE A 13 -10.05 -40.79 -3.18
C ILE A 13 -8.56 -40.96 -3.54
N LEU A 14 -7.73 -40.13 -2.92
CA LEU A 14 -6.47 -40.61 -2.34
C LEU A 14 -6.27 -40.00 -0.95
N LEU A 15 -6.41 -40.89 0.03
CA LEU A 15 -6.03 -40.73 1.42
C LEU A 15 -4.54 -40.39 1.51
N PHE A 16 -4.19 -39.30 2.20
CA PHE A 16 -2.89 -39.23 2.88
C PHE A 16 -3.12 -39.25 4.38
N ALA A 17 -2.67 -40.36 4.94
CA ALA A 17 -2.72 -40.71 6.34
C ALA A 17 -1.88 -39.77 7.20
N ALA A 18 -2.33 -39.63 8.44
CA ALA A 18 -1.66 -38.94 9.53
C ALA A 18 -0.23 -39.46 9.75
N GLY A 19 0.74 -38.55 9.65
CA GLY A 19 2.07 -38.70 10.24
C GLY A 19 2.15 -37.83 11.48
N CYS A 20 2.07 -38.45 12.66
CA CYS A 20 2.32 -37.82 13.95
C CYS A 20 3.77 -38.08 14.35
N SER A 21 4.54 -37.03 14.66
CA SER A 21 5.57 -37.11 15.71
C SER A 21 5.98 -35.72 16.21
N THR A 22 5.65 -35.50 17.48
CA THR A 22 6.36 -34.77 18.55
C THR A 22 6.58 -33.25 18.48
N GLN A 23 6.01 -32.61 19.50
CA GLN A 23 6.14 -31.24 19.94
C GLN A 23 7.59 -30.86 20.29
N THR A 24 7.99 -29.64 19.96
CA THR A 24 8.93 -28.85 20.75
C THR A 24 8.47 -27.40 20.73
N SER A 25 8.20 -26.90 21.93
CA SER A 25 7.74 -25.55 22.24
C SER A 25 8.81 -24.51 21.95
N SER A 26 8.45 -23.40 21.29
CA SER A 26 8.91 -22.05 21.68
C SER A 26 8.30 -20.93 20.83
N SER A 27 7.91 -19.88 21.55
CA SER A 27 7.59 -18.51 21.15
C SER A 27 6.40 -18.26 20.22
N ALA A 28 5.34 -17.80 20.87
CA ALA A 28 4.31 -16.93 20.31
C ALA A 28 4.91 -15.80 19.45
N ALA A 29 4.40 -15.65 18.23
CA ALA A 29 4.31 -14.36 17.56
C ALA A 29 2.85 -14.19 17.14
N ALA A 30 2.21 -13.24 17.81
CA ALA A 30 0.80 -12.95 17.71
C ALA A 30 0.38 -12.72 16.25
N ASN A 31 -0.65 -13.46 15.86
CA ASN A 31 -1.47 -13.16 14.70
C ASN A 31 -2.18 -11.82 14.97
N SER A 32 -1.53 -10.71 14.62
CA SER A 32 -2.16 -9.39 14.59
C SER A 32 -3.02 -9.32 13.34
N SER A 33 -4.19 -9.97 13.43
CA SER A 33 -5.37 -9.59 12.68
C SER A 33 -5.72 -8.16 13.11
N SER A 34 -5.15 -7.17 12.43
CA SER A 34 -5.54 -5.78 12.61
C SER A 34 -6.91 -5.60 11.98
N SER A 35 -7.89 -5.56 12.87
CA SER A 35 -9.23 -5.02 12.65
C SER A 35 -9.17 -3.79 11.76
N VAL A 36 -9.88 -3.88 10.63
CA VAL A 36 -10.18 -2.76 9.73
C VAL A 36 -11.01 -1.76 10.51
N SER A 37 -10.36 -0.72 11.03
CA SER A 37 -11.02 0.47 11.56
C SER A 37 -11.10 1.49 10.44
N SER A 38 -12.27 1.56 9.81
CA SER A 38 -12.66 2.60 8.87
C SER A 38 -12.79 3.95 9.62
N SER A 39 -11.66 4.59 9.89
CA SER A 39 -11.61 6.00 10.28
C SER A 39 -10.86 6.73 9.17
N SER A 40 -11.47 7.77 8.63
CA SER A 40 -10.81 8.69 7.69
C SER A 40 -9.49 9.18 8.30
N TYR A 41 -8.36 8.76 7.73
CA TYR A 41 -7.06 9.23 8.17
C TYR A 41 -6.84 10.64 7.64
N GLN A 42 -6.79 11.62 8.54
CA GLN A 42 -6.21 12.93 8.25
C GLN A 42 -4.86 13.00 8.95
N THR A 43 -3.81 12.50 8.31
CA THR A 43 -2.47 12.77 8.80
C THR A 43 -2.15 14.24 8.52
N THR A 44 -1.82 15.00 9.56
CA THR A 44 -1.26 16.35 9.40
C THR A 44 0.21 16.31 8.96
N ASP A 45 0.84 15.13 9.02
CA ASP A 45 2.24 14.91 8.71
C ASP A 45 2.44 14.18 7.37
N TYR A 46 3.68 14.21 6.87
CA TYR A 46 4.08 13.53 5.64
C TYR A 46 4.45 12.08 5.91
N LEU A 47 4.03 11.16 5.03
CA LEU A 47 4.39 9.75 5.08
C LEU A 47 5.81 9.50 4.55
N PRO A 48 6.56 8.51 5.10
CA PRO A 48 7.87 8.10 4.60
C PRO A 48 7.87 7.61 3.15
N LEU A 49 9.05 7.62 2.52
CA LEU A 49 9.23 6.98 1.21
C LEU A 49 9.00 5.48 1.32
N GLY A 50 8.42 4.89 0.28
CA GLY A 50 8.04 3.48 0.26
C GLY A 50 6.73 3.17 0.97
N SER A 51 6.07 4.16 1.58
CA SER A 51 4.70 3.97 2.10
C SER A 51 3.75 3.65 0.96
N ILE A 52 2.87 2.69 1.17
CA ILE A 52 1.88 2.25 0.19
C ILE A 52 0.52 2.78 0.62
N VAL A 53 -0.18 3.47 -0.28
CA VAL A 53 -1.48 4.10 -0.03
C VAL A 53 -2.51 3.73 -1.10
N THR A 54 -3.78 3.96 -0.78
CA THR A 54 -4.87 4.06 -1.77
C THR A 54 -5.36 5.50 -1.86
N LEU A 55 -5.96 5.87 -2.99
CA LEU A 55 -6.55 7.20 -3.20
C LEU A 55 -8.07 7.13 -3.17
N VAL A 56 -8.75 8.25 -2.88
CA VAL A 56 -10.20 8.29 -2.62
C VAL A 56 -11.05 7.70 -3.76
N ASP A 57 -10.61 7.88 -5.01
CA ASP A 57 -11.32 7.44 -6.21
C ASP A 57 -10.59 6.31 -6.96
N SER A 58 -9.71 5.56 -6.29
CA SER A 58 -8.93 4.50 -6.92
C SER A 58 -8.62 3.33 -5.99
N SER A 59 -8.87 2.12 -6.48
CA SER A 59 -8.43 0.89 -5.80
C SER A 59 -6.95 0.58 -6.01
N ASN A 60 -6.26 1.31 -6.89
CA ASN A 60 -4.85 1.07 -7.16
C ASN A 60 -4.00 1.43 -5.94
N LYS A 61 -3.03 0.57 -5.64
CA LYS A 61 -2.02 0.83 -4.62
C LYS A 61 -0.91 1.67 -5.24
N ILE A 62 -0.59 2.77 -4.58
CA ILE A 62 0.46 3.69 -4.98
C ILE A 62 1.54 3.65 -3.90
N MET A 63 2.78 3.41 -4.28
CA MET A 63 3.94 3.58 -3.41
C MET A 63 4.48 5.00 -3.56
N ILE A 64 4.63 5.71 -2.44
CA ILE A 64 5.19 7.07 -2.42
C ILE A 64 6.68 6.99 -2.75
N SER A 65 7.07 7.67 -3.83
CA SER A 65 8.45 7.70 -4.35
C SER A 65 9.10 9.09 -4.25
N GLY A 66 8.36 10.12 -3.85
CA GLY A 66 8.90 11.45 -3.66
C GLY A 66 7.88 12.47 -3.13
N TYR A 67 8.35 13.71 -3.00
CA TYR A 67 7.62 14.81 -2.37
C TYR A 67 7.72 16.08 -3.20
N ALA A 68 6.78 17.00 -2.99
CA ALA A 68 6.88 18.39 -3.46
C ALA A 68 7.20 18.52 -4.96
N SER A 69 6.66 17.62 -5.79
CA SER A 69 6.90 17.66 -7.24
C SER A 69 6.18 18.87 -7.83
N LYS A 70 6.90 19.63 -8.67
CA LYS A 70 6.38 20.81 -9.35
C LYS A 70 6.00 20.49 -10.79
N ASP A 71 4.83 20.97 -11.20
CA ASP A 71 4.44 20.97 -12.60
C ASP A 71 4.86 22.28 -13.28
N SER A 72 4.79 22.29 -14.61
CA SER A 72 5.20 23.42 -15.45
C SER A 72 4.38 24.69 -15.22
N ASP A 73 3.15 24.54 -14.73
CA ASP A 73 2.24 25.63 -14.36
C ASP A 73 2.54 26.22 -12.98
N GLY A 74 3.53 25.67 -12.25
CA GLY A 74 3.89 26.08 -10.90
C GLY A 74 3.09 25.38 -9.79
N SER A 75 2.13 24.51 -10.15
CA SER A 75 1.43 23.66 -9.19
C SER A 75 2.43 22.74 -8.49
N VAL A 76 2.31 22.58 -7.17
CA VAL A 76 3.18 21.69 -6.40
C VAL A 76 2.33 20.69 -5.64
N TRP A 77 2.67 19.42 -5.80
CA TRP A 77 1.96 18.28 -5.23
C TRP A 77 2.68 17.77 -3.98
N ASP A 78 1.92 17.31 -2.99
CA ASP A 78 2.53 16.78 -1.76
C ASP A 78 3.38 15.54 -2.04
N TYR A 79 2.89 14.64 -2.89
CA TYR A 79 3.53 13.37 -3.23
C TYR A 79 3.67 13.15 -4.73
N CYS A 80 4.72 12.42 -5.08
CA CYS A 80 4.74 11.61 -6.28
C CYS A 80 4.84 10.13 -5.93
N GLY A 81 4.25 9.27 -6.77
CA GLY A 81 4.22 7.83 -6.54
C GLY A 81 4.17 7.01 -7.81
N ILE A 82 4.41 5.73 -7.63
CA ILE A 82 4.39 4.69 -8.67
C ILE A 82 3.41 3.59 -8.28
N LEU A 83 2.92 2.83 -9.26
CA LEU A 83 2.05 1.69 -8.99
C LEU A 83 2.78 0.64 -8.15
N TYR A 84 2.05 0.02 -7.22
CA TYR A 84 2.48 -1.15 -6.49
C TYR A 84 1.62 -2.36 -6.89
N PRO A 85 2.21 -3.55 -7.17
CA PRO A 85 3.64 -3.89 -7.05
C PRO A 85 4.47 -3.61 -8.31
N ASP A 86 3.85 -3.14 -9.39
CA ASP A 86 4.48 -3.01 -10.72
C ASP A 86 5.72 -2.12 -10.75
N GLY A 87 5.79 -1.13 -9.85
CA GLY A 87 6.91 -0.21 -9.74
C GLY A 87 6.95 0.82 -10.87
N TYR A 88 8.16 1.30 -11.17
CA TYR A 88 8.39 2.29 -12.22
C TYR A 88 8.52 1.59 -13.57
N THR A 89 7.69 1.99 -14.52
CA THR A 89 7.69 1.45 -15.89
C THR A 89 8.08 2.51 -16.90
N ASP A 90 7.49 3.70 -16.81
CA ASP A 90 7.86 4.86 -17.62
C ASP A 90 7.45 6.18 -16.93
N ALA A 91 7.91 7.30 -17.47
CA ALA A 91 7.67 8.63 -16.90
C ALA A 91 6.19 9.06 -16.92
N SER A 92 5.36 8.50 -17.81
CA SER A 92 3.92 8.78 -17.87
C SER A 92 3.14 8.09 -16.73
N LYS A 93 3.76 7.11 -16.06
CA LYS A 93 3.17 6.36 -14.93
C LYS A 93 3.57 6.92 -13.56
N LEU A 94 4.01 8.18 -13.51
CA LEU A 94 4.21 8.91 -12.26
C LEU A 94 2.91 9.59 -11.82
N TYR A 95 2.38 9.14 -10.69
CA TYR A 95 1.20 9.71 -10.08
C TYR A 95 1.59 10.89 -9.21
N ARG A 96 0.84 11.99 -9.30
CA ARG A 96 0.98 13.18 -8.47
C ARG A 96 -0.31 13.38 -7.69
N PHE A 97 -0.22 13.57 -6.38
CA PHE A 97 -1.40 13.69 -5.53
C PHE A 97 -1.07 14.41 -4.22
N ASN A 98 -2.10 14.97 -3.60
CA ASN A 98 -2.00 15.65 -2.31
C ASN A 98 -2.32 14.70 -1.15
N ARG A 99 -1.88 15.05 0.06
CA ARG A 99 -2.19 14.30 1.28
C ARG A 99 -3.70 14.15 1.51
N SER A 100 -4.47 15.17 1.13
CA SER A 100 -5.93 15.16 1.22
C SER A 100 -6.60 14.14 0.29
N GLN A 101 -5.89 13.61 -0.70
CA GLN A 101 -6.38 12.60 -1.64
C GLN A 101 -6.02 11.17 -1.20
N VAL A 102 -5.27 11.00 -0.13
CA VAL A 102 -4.99 9.69 0.46
C VAL A 102 -6.24 9.19 1.17
N ASN A 103 -6.71 8.01 0.77
CA ASN A 103 -7.85 7.35 1.38
C ASN A 103 -7.44 6.46 2.55
N SER A 104 -6.40 5.64 2.35
CA SER A 104 -5.88 4.77 3.40
C SER A 104 -4.40 4.45 3.20
N ILE A 105 -3.73 4.18 4.32
CA ILE A 105 -2.35 3.67 4.36
C ILE A 105 -2.43 2.15 4.41
N VAL A 106 -1.83 1.49 3.42
CA VAL A 106 -1.74 0.04 3.32
C VAL A 106 -0.50 -0.46 4.05
N SER A 107 0.60 0.30 3.98
CA SER A 107 1.85 0.02 4.68
C SER A 107 2.61 1.31 4.91
N ASP A 108 3.23 1.43 6.08
CA ASP A 108 4.24 2.45 6.32
C ASP A 108 5.52 2.17 5.54
N GLY A 109 6.18 3.24 5.11
CA GLY A 109 7.49 3.19 4.49
C GLY A 109 8.62 3.06 5.51
N TYR A 110 9.82 2.75 5.03
CA TYR A 110 10.98 2.61 5.88
C TYR A 110 11.29 3.94 6.60
N THR A 111 11.48 3.86 7.92
CA THR A 111 11.74 5.04 8.75
C THR A 111 12.96 4.83 9.64
N ASN A 112 13.93 5.72 9.46
CA ASN A 112 15.08 5.90 10.35
C ASN A 112 15.22 7.40 10.71
N ASP A 113 16.30 7.79 11.37
CA ASP A 113 16.50 9.18 11.78
C ASP A 113 16.71 10.12 10.59
N ASP A 114 17.35 9.65 9.50
CA ASP A 114 17.45 10.42 8.25
C ASP A 114 16.07 10.70 7.65
N MET A 115 15.20 9.70 7.59
CA MET A 115 13.84 9.83 7.08
C MET A 115 13.03 10.81 7.95
N LYS A 116 13.13 10.71 9.29
CA LYS A 116 12.46 11.67 10.19
C LYS A 116 12.94 13.10 9.95
N ALA A 117 14.26 13.30 9.90
CA ALA A 117 14.86 14.61 9.65
C ALA A 117 14.43 15.16 8.29
N TRP A 118 14.36 14.31 7.26
CA TRP A 118 13.89 14.69 5.93
C TRP A 118 12.42 15.09 5.94
N LEU A 119 11.53 14.33 6.58
CA LEU A 119 10.09 14.67 6.70
C LEU A 119 9.88 16.02 7.40
N SER A 120 10.67 16.33 8.42
CA SER A 120 10.64 17.66 9.06
C SER A 120 10.99 18.78 8.05
N GLN A 121 11.98 18.56 7.18
CA GLN A 121 12.30 19.53 6.14
C GLN A 121 11.20 19.65 5.08
N ILE A 122 10.57 18.54 4.68
CA ILE A 122 9.42 18.57 3.76
C ILE A 122 8.30 19.41 4.36
N LYS A 123 7.95 19.16 5.63
CA LYS A 123 6.90 19.91 6.34
C LYS A 123 7.17 21.41 6.31
N ASN A 124 8.38 21.84 6.65
CA ASN A 124 8.77 23.25 6.64
C ASN A 124 8.67 23.87 5.23
N ARG A 125 9.17 23.16 4.21
CA ARG A 125 9.12 23.64 2.81
C ARG A 125 7.70 23.81 2.29
N MET A 126 6.78 22.96 2.76
CA MET A 126 5.40 22.93 2.26
C MET A 126 4.47 23.84 3.05
N GLN A 127 4.78 24.14 4.32
CA GLN A 127 4.07 25.15 5.11
C GLN A 127 4.28 26.58 4.59
N ALA A 128 5.43 26.87 3.97
CA ALA A 128 5.72 28.17 3.36
C ALA A 128 4.96 28.45 2.05
N ARG A 129 4.04 27.57 1.63
CA ARG A 129 3.22 27.72 0.42
C ARG A 129 1.85 28.36 0.65
N GLY A 130 1.45 28.55 1.91
CA GLY A 130 0.25 29.29 2.30
C GLY A 130 0.57 30.75 2.60
#